data_AF-A0A257MDX9-F1
#
_entry.id   AF-A0A257MDX9-F1
#
_cell.length_a   1.000
_cell.length_b   1.000
_cell.length_c   1.000
_cell.angle_alpha   90.00
_cell.angle_beta   90.00
_cell.angle_gamma   90.00
#
_symmetry.space_group_name_H-M   'P 1'
#
loop_
_entity.id
_entity.type
_entity.pdbx_description
1 polymer ?
#
loop_
_entity_poly.entity_id
_entity_poly.type
_entity_poly.pdbx_seq_one_letter_code
_entity_poly.pdbx_strand_id
1 'polypeptide(L)'
;MDLETKARLIAVGTVRLEEPRPGERTSTAGPGAGGQSIFFQSGLQMVRLSVTSDSPLRLESRPDGAAIVQDGREVARGRLLEPLLHCPGQAYITVSERCIYDCKFCAVPRLKGGIKSRDAVLQMVEEAAETGD
;
A
#
# COMPACT_ATOMS: atom_id res chain seq x y z
N MET A 1 9.61 9.40 -12.20
CA MET A 1 9.15 8.62 -13.37
C MET A 1 8.20 9.47 -14.18
N ASP A 2 8.09 9.20 -15.48
CA ASP A 2 7.10 9.82 -16.35
C ASP A 2 5.70 9.17 -16.21
N LEU A 3 4.71 9.69 -16.93
CA LEU A 3 3.33 9.23 -16.87
C LEU A 3 3.13 7.85 -17.51
N GLU A 4 3.90 7.52 -18.56
CA GLU A 4 3.81 6.22 -19.23
C GLU A 4 4.32 5.11 -18.31
N THR A 5 5.46 5.35 -17.65
CA THR A 5 6.01 4.48 -16.62
C THR A 5 5.03 4.33 -15.47
N LYS A 6 4.45 5.42 -14.96
CA LYS A 6 3.42 5.36 -13.91
C LYS A 6 2.23 4.51 -14.33
N ALA A 7 1.70 4.73 -15.54
CA ALA A 7 0.56 3.97 -16.07
C ALA A 7 0.89 2.47 -16.17
N ARG A 8 2.10 2.13 -16.64
CA ARG A 8 2.59 0.75 -16.69
C ARG A 8 2.66 0.10 -15.31
N LEU A 9 3.21 0.80 -14.31
CA LEU A 9 3.28 0.28 -12.94
C LEU A 9 1.88 0.04 -12.35
N ILE A 10 0.94 0.96 -12.57
CA ILE A 10 -0.46 0.80 -12.15
C ILE A 10 -1.14 -0.37 -12.87
N ALA A 11 -0.88 -0.53 -14.18
CA ALA A 11 -1.47 -1.59 -14.97
C ALA A 11 -1.01 -2.98 -14.51
N VAL A 12 0.24 -3.12 -14.07
CA VAL A 12 0.70 -4.34 -13.40
C VAL A 12 0.10 -4.46 -12.00
N GLY A 13 0.08 -3.37 -11.23
CA GLY A 13 -0.59 -3.26 -9.93
C GLY A 13 0.07 -4.03 -8.78
N THR A 14 1.10 -4.83 -9.06
CA THR A 14 1.76 -5.72 -8.11
C THR A 14 3.28 -5.57 -8.11
N VAL A 15 3.94 -5.97 -7.03
CA VAL A 15 5.40 -6.00 -6.93
C VAL A 15 5.85 -7.16 -6.02
N ARG A 16 6.99 -7.77 -6.33
CA ARG A 16 7.64 -8.76 -5.45
C ARG A 16 8.79 -8.11 -4.69
N LEU A 17 8.88 -8.40 -3.40
CA LEU A 17 9.97 -7.96 -2.54
C LEU A 17 11.07 -9.03 -2.53
N GLU A 18 12.34 -8.62 -2.49
CA GLU A 18 13.45 -9.58 -2.32
C GLU A 18 13.52 -10.15 -0.90
N GLU A 19 13.15 -9.35 0.10
CA GLU A 19 13.12 -9.73 1.49
C GLU A 19 11.79 -9.33 2.14
N PRO A 20 11.24 -10.16 3.06
CA PRO A 20 10.08 -9.78 3.85
C PRO A 20 10.39 -8.51 4.65
N ARG A 21 9.55 -7.50 4.53
CA ARG A 21 9.65 -6.28 5.33
C ARG A 21 8.73 -6.38 6.54
N PRO A 22 9.25 -6.47 7.78
CA PRO A 22 8.42 -6.53 8.98
C PRO A 22 7.71 -5.19 9.23
N GLY A 23 6.46 -5.25 9.70
CA GLY A 23 5.74 -4.07 10.22
C GLY A 23 4.79 -3.37 9.26
N GLU A 24 4.68 -3.80 7.99
CA GLU A 24 3.77 -3.16 7.04
C GLU A 24 2.29 -3.46 7.36
N ARG A 25 1.49 -2.40 7.51
CA ARG A 25 0.06 -2.51 7.84
C ARG A 25 -0.70 -3.12 6.66
N THR A 26 -1.42 -4.21 6.91
CA THR A 26 -2.31 -4.81 5.91
C THR A 26 -3.51 -3.93 5.66
N SER A 27 -4.01 -3.94 4.43
CA SER A 27 -5.27 -3.26 4.14
C SER A 27 -6.42 -3.95 4.88
N THR A 28 -7.33 -3.21 5.50
CA THR A 28 -8.48 -3.81 6.21
C THR A 28 -9.81 -3.55 5.50
N ALA A 29 -9.76 -2.93 4.33
CA ALA A 29 -10.94 -2.55 3.55
C ALA A 29 -10.76 -2.86 2.05
N GLY A 30 -11.88 -3.14 1.39
CA GLY A 30 -11.95 -3.35 -0.05
C GLY A 30 -11.39 -4.69 -0.55
N PRO A 31 -11.18 -4.81 -1.88
CA PRO A 31 -10.73 -6.06 -2.52
C PRO A 31 -9.35 -6.52 -2.07
N GLY A 32 -8.45 -5.58 -1.77
CA GLY A 32 -7.08 -5.86 -1.31
C GLY A 32 -6.95 -6.09 0.19
N ALA A 33 -8.07 -6.19 0.93
CA ALA A 33 -8.02 -6.40 2.37
C ALA A 33 -7.29 -7.71 2.74
N GLY A 34 -6.51 -7.69 3.81
CA GLY A 34 -5.61 -8.76 4.23
C GLY A 34 -4.27 -8.78 3.47
N GLY A 35 -4.17 -8.08 2.33
CA GLY A 35 -2.95 -7.98 1.55
C GLY A 35 -2.00 -6.88 2.04
N GLN A 36 -0.72 -7.07 1.73
CA GLN A 36 0.33 -6.06 1.89
C GLN A 36 0.41 -5.18 0.63
N SER A 37 0.86 -3.94 0.79
CA SER A 37 1.07 -3.01 -0.31
C SER A 37 2.18 -2.03 0.04
N ILE A 38 2.97 -1.64 -0.96
CA ILE A 38 3.94 -0.57 -0.83
C ILE A 38 3.42 0.72 -1.47
N PHE A 39 3.92 1.86 -1.00
CA PHE A 39 3.83 3.13 -1.70
C PHE A 39 5.21 3.51 -2.23
N PHE A 40 5.31 3.69 -3.54
CA PHE A 40 6.57 4.04 -4.21
C PHE A 40 6.44 5.39 -4.88
N GLN A 41 7.40 6.28 -4.61
CA GLN A 41 7.47 7.62 -5.17
C GLN A 41 8.73 7.77 -6.03
N SER A 42 8.57 8.26 -7.25
CA SER A 42 9.65 8.58 -8.18
C SER A 42 9.43 9.97 -8.77
N GLY A 43 10.21 10.94 -8.31
CA GLY A 43 9.95 12.36 -8.57
C GLY A 43 8.61 12.79 -7.98
N LEU A 44 7.79 13.50 -8.75
CA LEU A 44 6.45 13.93 -8.34
C LEU A 44 5.37 12.84 -8.45
N GLN A 45 5.72 11.68 -8.99
CA GLN A 45 4.76 10.61 -9.26
C GLN A 45 4.83 9.55 -8.16
N MET A 46 3.65 9.06 -7.76
CA MET A 46 3.49 8.00 -6.76
C MET A 46 2.57 6.90 -7.29
N VAL A 47 2.86 5.65 -6.89
CA VAL A 47 2.01 4.48 -7.13
C VAL A 47 1.92 3.63 -5.86
N ARG A 48 0.77 2.99 -5.67
CA ARG A 48 0.58 1.91 -4.70
C ARG A 48 0.62 0.58 -5.45
N LEU A 49 1.41 -0.36 -4.98
CA LEU A 49 1.52 -1.70 -5.58
C LEU A 49 1.25 -2.76 -4.51
N SER A 50 0.44 -3.76 -4.85
CA SER A 50 0.18 -4.91 -3.97
C SER A 50 1.39 -5.83 -3.93
N VAL A 51 1.75 -6.34 -2.76
CA VAL A 51 2.89 -7.24 -2.62
C VAL A 51 2.46 -8.68 -2.92
N THR A 52 3.14 -9.31 -3.87
CA THR A 52 2.96 -10.72 -4.21
C THR A 52 4.23 -11.32 -4.82
N SER A 53 4.47 -12.60 -4.59
CA SER A 53 5.70 -13.28 -5.02
C SER A 53 5.77 -13.53 -6.54
N ASP A 54 4.64 -13.56 -7.22
CA ASP A 54 4.49 -13.83 -8.65
C ASP A 54 4.55 -12.57 -9.54
N SER A 55 4.68 -11.37 -8.94
CA SER A 55 4.70 -10.14 -9.72
C SER A 55 5.90 -10.09 -10.67
N PRO A 56 5.74 -9.65 -11.94
CA PRO A 56 6.87 -9.44 -12.85
C PRO A 56 7.76 -8.26 -12.42
N LEU A 57 7.24 -7.34 -11.60
CA LEU A 57 7.99 -6.20 -11.06
C LEU A 57 8.68 -6.61 -9.77
N ARG A 58 9.98 -6.30 -9.65
CA ARG A 58 10.77 -6.44 -8.43
C ARG A 58 11.03 -5.10 -7.80
N LEU A 59 10.92 -5.03 -6.49
CA LEU A 59 11.48 -3.95 -5.72
C LEU A 59 12.88 -4.32 -5.25
N GLU A 60 13.87 -3.52 -5.62
CA GLU A 60 15.25 -3.69 -5.18
C GLU A 60 15.69 -2.51 -4.32
N SER A 61 16.30 -2.79 -3.18
CA SER A 61 16.89 -1.75 -2.32
C SER A 61 18.12 -1.14 -3.00
N ARG A 62 18.28 0.17 -2.84
CA ARG A 62 19.44 0.94 -3.34
C ARG A 62 20.00 1.82 -2.20
N PRO A 63 21.28 2.22 -2.25
CA PRO A 63 21.86 3.10 -1.23
C PRO A 63 21.09 4.43 -1.08
N ASP A 64 20.50 4.92 -2.17
CA ASP A 64 19.76 6.18 -2.28
C ASP A 64 18.23 6.00 -2.26
N GLY A 65 17.73 4.80 -1.95
CA GLY A 65 16.29 4.52 -1.89
C GLY A 65 15.94 3.14 -2.42
N ALA A 66 15.16 3.08 -3.49
CA ALA A 66 14.72 1.84 -4.11
C ALA A 66 14.54 1.99 -5.62
N ALA A 67 14.60 0.86 -6.32
CA ALA A 67 14.32 0.77 -7.74
C ALA A 67 13.24 -0.30 -8.00
N ILE A 68 12.36 -0.02 -8.96
CA ILE A 68 11.48 -1.03 -9.54
C ILE A 68 12.15 -1.56 -10.81
N VAL A 69 12.34 -2.87 -10.87
CA VAL A 69 13.02 -3.57 -11.96
C VAL A 69 12.05 -4.54 -12.62
N GLN A 70 12.07 -4.59 -13.95
CA GLN A 70 11.32 -5.56 -14.75
C GLN A 70 12.25 -6.16 -15.80
N ASP A 71 12.31 -7.49 -15.90
CA ASP A 71 13.14 -8.21 -16.88
C ASP A 71 14.62 -7.77 -16.85
N GLY A 72 15.15 -7.52 -15.64
CA GLY A 72 16.52 -7.06 -15.41
C GLY A 72 16.79 -5.61 -15.78
N ARG A 73 15.78 -4.84 -16.16
CA ARG A 73 15.89 -3.40 -16.49
C ARG A 73 15.22 -2.54 -15.44
N GLU A 74 15.90 -1.47 -15.04
CA GLU A 74 15.32 -0.47 -14.15
C GLU A 74 14.19 0.27 -14.88
N VAL A 75 12.99 0.19 -14.32
CA VAL A 75 11.78 0.86 -14.83
C VAL A 75 11.60 2.20 -14.14
N ALA A 76 11.86 2.26 -12.83
CA ALA A 76 11.78 3.51 -12.08
C ALA A 76 12.71 3.48 -10.87
N ARG A 77 13.33 4.62 -10.57
CA ARG A 77 14.11 4.88 -9.35
C ARG A 77 13.39 5.87 -8.45
N GLY A 78 13.43 5.63 -7.15
CA GLY A 78 12.68 6.43 -6.20
C GLY A 78 12.89 5.99 -4.77
N ARG A 79 11.87 6.22 -3.95
CA ARG A 79 11.84 5.84 -2.54
C ARG A 79 10.50 5.24 -2.17
N LEU A 80 10.51 4.48 -1.10
CA LEU A 80 9.28 4.04 -0.46
C LEU A 80 8.78 5.14 0.47
N LEU A 81 7.46 5.20 0.62
CA LEU A 81 6.79 6.08 1.54
C LEU A 81 6.02 5.25 2.54
N GLU A 82 6.13 5.63 3.81
CA GLU A 82 5.30 5.06 4.86
C GLU A 82 3.87 5.62 4.77
N PRO A 83 2.84 4.77 4.89
CA PRO A 83 1.47 5.26 5.00
C PRO A 83 1.24 5.90 6.37
N LEU A 84 0.46 6.99 6.43
CA LEU A 84 -0.02 7.56 7.69
C LEU A 84 -1.12 6.67 8.28
N LEU A 85 -2.35 6.82 7.78
CA LEU A 85 -3.44 5.86 7.98
C LEU A 85 -4.00 5.52 6.60
N HIS A 86 -3.66 4.33 6.08
CA HIS A 86 -3.98 3.85 4.74
C HIS A 86 -3.15 4.41 3.57
N CYS A 87 -2.74 5.69 3.60
CA CYS A 87 -2.03 6.34 2.49
C CYS A 87 -0.95 7.31 3.02
N PRO A 88 0.17 7.55 2.32
CA PRO A 88 1.15 8.56 2.74
C PRO A 88 0.54 9.96 2.82
N GLY A 89 0.85 10.69 3.89
CA GLY A 89 0.36 12.07 4.13
C GLY A 89 -1.15 12.22 4.30
N GLN A 90 -1.92 11.12 4.34
CA GLN A 90 -3.38 11.18 4.43
C GLN A 90 -3.93 10.11 5.36
N ALA A 91 -5.01 10.44 6.04
CA ALA A 91 -5.70 9.52 6.94
C ALA A 91 -7.06 9.07 6.39
N TYR A 92 -7.17 7.79 6.04
CA TYR A 92 -8.44 7.11 5.82
C TYR A 92 -8.65 6.06 6.91
N ILE A 93 -9.67 6.28 7.74
CA ILE A 93 -9.95 5.44 8.91
C ILE A 93 -11.11 4.51 8.62
N THR A 94 -10.81 3.21 8.55
CA THR A 94 -11.85 2.17 8.53
C THR A 94 -12.31 1.90 9.96
N VAL A 95 -13.49 2.40 10.32
CA VAL A 95 -14.08 2.21 11.66
C VAL A 95 -14.60 0.79 11.84
N SER A 96 -15.24 0.23 10.82
CA SER A 96 -15.76 -1.14 10.81
C SER A 96 -15.13 -1.93 9.68
N GLU A 97 -14.44 -3.02 10.02
CA GLU A 97 -13.80 -3.93 9.05
C GLU A 97 -14.76 -5.07 8.66
N ARG A 98 -16.05 -4.77 8.61
CA ARG A 98 -17.15 -5.69 8.30
C ARG A 98 -18.01 -5.12 7.18
N CYS A 99 -18.58 -5.99 6.35
CA CYS A 99 -19.47 -5.60 5.27
C CYS A 99 -20.51 -6.70 5.00
N ILE A 100 -21.78 -6.32 4.85
CA ILE A 100 -22.91 -7.24 4.63
C ILE A 100 -23.17 -7.57 3.15
N TYR A 101 -22.57 -6.81 2.22
CA TYR A 101 -22.92 -6.91 0.80
C TYR A 101 -22.35 -8.14 0.08
N ASP A 102 -21.40 -8.85 0.69
CA ASP A 102 -20.76 -10.08 0.16
C ASP A 102 -20.40 -10.02 -1.34
N CYS A 103 -19.86 -8.88 -1.78
CA CYS A 103 -19.50 -8.68 -3.18
C CYS A 103 -18.46 -9.72 -3.62
N LYS A 104 -18.68 -10.35 -4.79
CA LYS A 104 -17.88 -11.47 -5.31
C LYS A 104 -16.36 -11.19 -5.40
N PHE A 105 -15.99 -9.93 -5.57
CA PHE A 105 -14.62 -9.46 -5.72
C PHE A 105 -14.00 -8.93 -4.42
N CYS A 106 -14.77 -8.81 -3.33
CA CYS A 106 -14.32 -8.16 -2.10
C CYS A 106 -13.86 -9.17 -1.06
N ALA A 107 -12.71 -8.92 -0.43
CA ALA A 107 -12.16 -9.79 0.61
C ALA A 107 -12.78 -9.53 2.00
N VAL A 108 -13.26 -8.30 2.27
CA VAL A 108 -13.71 -7.86 3.60
C VAL A 108 -14.67 -8.82 4.31
N PRO A 109 -15.77 -9.30 3.71
CA PRO A 109 -16.74 -10.17 4.39
C PRO A 109 -16.12 -11.47 4.92
N ARG A 110 -15.05 -11.96 4.26
CA ARG A 110 -14.36 -13.21 4.62
C ARG A 110 -13.35 -13.04 5.74
N LEU A 111 -12.78 -11.84 5.89
CA LEU A 111 -11.76 -11.54 6.91
C LEU A 111 -12.34 -11.40 8.32
N LYS A 112 -13.65 -11.09 8.43
CA LYS A 112 -14.37 -10.96 9.70
C LYS A 112 -13.69 -10.02 10.69
N GLY A 113 -13.23 -8.86 10.21
CA GLY A 113 -12.51 -7.88 11.01
C GLY A 113 -13.30 -7.27 12.16
N GLY A 114 -12.60 -6.46 12.96
CA GLY A 114 -13.14 -5.81 14.15
C GLY A 114 -13.95 -4.54 13.86
N ILE A 115 -14.63 -4.04 14.89
CA ILE A 115 -15.13 -2.67 14.92
C ILE A 115 -14.28 -1.93 15.94
N LYS A 116 -13.67 -0.82 15.53
CA LYS A 116 -12.82 -0.01 16.40
C LYS A 116 -13.68 0.70 17.45
N SER A 117 -13.18 0.81 18.68
CA SER A 117 -13.83 1.61 19.71
C SER A 117 -13.74 3.10 19.37
N ARG A 118 -14.59 3.91 20.01
CA ARG A 118 -14.52 5.37 19.92
C ARG A 118 -13.11 5.88 20.28
N ASP A 119 -12.56 5.40 21.40
CA ASP A 119 -11.26 5.86 21.89
C ASP A 119 -10.13 5.49 20.93
N ALA A 120 -10.18 4.30 20.32
CA ALA A 120 -9.21 3.90 19.31
C ALA A 120 -9.29 4.80 18.07
N VAL A 121 -10.50 5.16 17.62
CA VAL A 121 -10.67 6.09 16.49
C VAL A 121 -10.16 7.49 16.84
N LEU A 122 -10.45 7.99 18.04
CA LEU A 122 -9.95 9.29 18.50
C LEU A 122 -8.42 9.32 18.55
N GLN A 123 -7.80 8.30 19.14
CA GLN A 123 -6.35 8.16 19.17
C GLN A 123 -5.75 8.16 17.76
N MET A 124 -6.34 7.41 16.82
CA MET A 124 -5.88 7.41 15.43
C MET A 124 -5.97 8.80 14.79
N VAL A 125 -7.02 9.57 15.07
CA VAL A 125 -7.17 10.95 14.57
C VAL A 125 -6.11 11.87 15.17
N GLU A 126 -5.86 11.77 16.48
CA GLU A 126 -4.84 12.54 17.19
C GLU A 126 -3.44 12.25 16.63
N GLU A 127 -3.06 10.97 16.52
CA GLU A 127 -1.79 10.54 15.93
C GLU A 127 -1.62 11.05 14.49
N ALA A 128 -2.69 10.98 13.68
CA ALA A 128 -2.67 11.47 12.31
C ALA A 128 -2.55 13.00 12.23
N ALA A 129 -3.15 13.74 13.16
CA ALA A 129 -3.03 15.19 13.22
C ALA A 129 -1.63 15.65 13.67
N GLU A 130 -0.95 14.84 14.49
CA GLU A 130 0.42 15.11 14.95
C GLU A 130 1.49 14.76 13.92
N THR A 131 1.27 13.71 13.13
CA THR A 131 2.32 13.12 12.25
C THR A 131 2.03 13.26 10.76
N GLY A 132 0.84 13.75 10.38
CA GLY A 132 0.51 14.06 8.99
C GLY A 132 1.15 15.37 8.50
N ASP A 133 1.46 15.40 7.20
CA ASP A 133 1.99 16.58 6.50
C ASP A 133 0.90 17.57 6.07
#